data_AF-A0AAP0EWU2-F1
#
_entry.id   AF-A0AAP0EWU2-F1
#
_cell.length_a   1.000
_cell.length_b   1.000
_cell.length_c   1.000
_cell.angle_alpha   90.00
_cell.angle_beta   90.00
_cell.angle_gamma   90.00
#
_symmetry.space_group_name_H-M   'P 1'
#
loop_
_entity.id
_entity.type
_entity.pdbx_description
1 polymer ?
#
loop_
_entity_poly.entity_id
_entity_poly.type
_entity_poly.pdbx_seq_one_letter_code
_entity_poly.pdbx_strand_id
1 'polypeptide(L)'
;MQKFTFVFKHKQGALNRVANVLSRRSHLLTTISSTLIAFEHIKGLYPSDSNFHDIWSNCLTHTGTADFHIHDGLLFKGPLLCIPNTSLRLLLVEELHANGLAAHLGRDKTTLLVIERYY
;
A
#
# COMPACT_ATOMS: atom_id res chain seq x y z
N MET A 1 45.61 -27.59 -18.24
CA MET A 1 44.61 -26.54 -17.93
C MET A 1 44.28 -26.59 -16.45
N GLN A 2 44.67 -25.57 -15.69
CA GLN A 2 44.51 -25.53 -14.23
C GLN A 2 43.14 -24.93 -13.90
N LYS A 3 42.24 -25.72 -13.30
CA LYS A 3 40.91 -25.26 -12.87
C LYS A 3 41.05 -24.54 -11.53
N PHE A 4 40.88 -23.22 -11.53
CA PHE A 4 40.75 -22.44 -10.30
C PHE A 4 39.37 -22.68 -9.70
N THR A 5 39.34 -23.23 -8.49
CA THR A 5 38.10 -23.46 -7.75
C THR A 5 37.81 -22.21 -6.93
N PHE A 6 36.85 -21.40 -7.35
CA PHE A 6 36.40 -20.24 -6.58
C PHE A 6 35.50 -20.72 -5.44
N VAL A 7 36.06 -20.82 -4.24
CA VAL A 7 35.27 -21.06 -3.02
C VAL A 7 34.67 -19.72 -2.59
N PHE A 8 33.36 -19.54 -2.80
CA PHE A 8 32.61 -18.44 -2.22
C PHE A 8 32.54 -18.63 -0.69
N LYS A 9 33.53 -18.11 0.04
CA LYS A 9 33.44 -17.97 1.50
C LYS A 9 32.48 -16.83 1.81
N HIS A 10 31.23 -17.17 2.15
CA HIS A 10 30.28 -16.25 2.76
C HIS A 10 30.88 -15.67 4.05
N LYS A 11 31.27 -14.39 4.03
CA LYS A 11 31.70 -13.64 5.21
C LYS A 11 30.49 -13.02 5.89
N GLN A 12 29.94 -13.70 6.90
CA GLN A 12 28.79 -13.23 7.66
C GLN A 12 29.19 -12.20 8.73
N GLY A 13 28.36 -11.15 8.90
CA GLY A 13 28.31 -10.37 10.14
C GLY A 13 28.46 -8.85 9.96
N ALA A 14 29.67 -8.37 9.62
CA ALA A 14 30.00 -6.93 9.74
C ALA A 14 29.77 -6.11 8.46
N LEU A 15 30.16 -6.61 7.27
CA LEU A 15 30.05 -5.87 5.99
C LEU A 15 28.60 -5.79 5.48
N ASN A 16 27.81 -6.84 5.71
CA ASN A 16 26.40 -6.86 5.34
C ASN A 16 25.52 -5.97 6.22
N ARG A 17 26.02 -5.41 7.33
CA ARG A 17 25.25 -4.46 8.14
C ARG A 17 25.00 -3.17 7.39
N VAL A 18 26.01 -2.62 6.73
CA VAL A 18 25.87 -1.40 5.91
C VAL A 18 25.00 -1.68 4.69
N ALA A 19 25.24 -2.79 3.99
CA ALA A 19 24.42 -3.20 2.84
C ALA A 19 22.94 -3.45 3.25
N ASN A 20 22.69 -4.12 4.38
CA ASN A 20 21.34 -4.37 4.90
C ASN A 20 20.65 -3.08 5.36
N VAL A 21 21.35 -2.18 6.07
CA VAL A 21 20.79 -0.89 6.47
C VAL A 21 20.49 -0.02 5.24
N LEU A 22 21.39 0.00 4.26
CA LEU A 22 21.21 0.75 3.03
C LEU A 22 20.07 0.18 2.17
N SER A 23 20.00 -1.14 2.03
CA SER A 23 18.93 -1.84 1.31
C SER A 23 17.56 -1.63 1.95
N ARG A 24 17.48 -1.66 3.29
CA ARG A 24 16.25 -1.31 4.03
C ARG A 24 15.86 0.14 3.80
N ARG A 25 16.82 1.07 3.82
CA ARG A 25 16.55 2.50 3.56
C ARG A 25 16.06 2.72 2.14
N SER A 26 16.71 2.12 1.13
CA SER A 26 16.29 2.24 -0.26
C SER A 26 14.91 1.62 -0.47
N HIS A 27 14.65 0.44 0.11
CA HIS A 27 13.36 -0.21 0.02
C HIS A 27 12.23 0.63 0.66
N LEU A 28 12.49 1.22 1.84
CA LEU A 28 11.53 2.12 2.49
C LEU A 28 11.24 3.34 1.61
N LEU A 29 12.26 3.99 1.06
CA LEU A 29 12.08 5.16 0.19
C LEU A 29 11.30 4.79 -1.08
N THR A 30 11.63 3.67 -1.71
CA THR A 30 10.89 3.17 -2.89
C THR A 30 9.44 2.88 -2.54
N THR A 31 9.17 2.26 -1.38
CA THR A 31 7.81 1.98 -0.91
C THR A 31 7.04 3.28 -0.71
N ILE A 32 7.58 4.25 0.05
CA ILE A 32 6.95 5.55 0.27
C ILE A 32 6.67 6.27 -1.05
N SER A 33 7.65 6.35 -1.96
CA SER A 33 7.46 6.97 -3.27
C SER A 33 6.35 6.28 -4.08
N SER A 34 6.32 4.95 -4.09
CA SER A 34 5.28 4.19 -4.79
C SER A 34 3.89 4.40 -4.19
N THR A 35 3.79 4.45 -2.85
CA THR A 35 2.53 4.71 -2.16
C THR A 35 2.01 6.12 -2.44
N LEU A 36 2.88 7.13 -2.52
CA LEU A 36 2.48 8.50 -2.87
C LEU A 36 1.92 8.55 -4.29
N ILE A 37 2.62 7.96 -5.26
CA ILE A 37 2.15 7.89 -6.65
C ILE A 37 0.81 7.17 -6.74
N ALA A 38 0.64 6.08 -5.97
CA ALA A 38 -0.60 5.33 -5.88
C ALA A 38 -1.75 6.20 -5.33
N PHE A 39 -1.53 6.98 -4.28
CA PHE A 39 -2.55 7.89 -3.74
C PHE A 39 -2.92 9.00 -4.72
N GLU A 40 -1.96 9.60 -5.42
CA GLU A 40 -2.25 10.59 -6.45
C GLU A 40 -3.06 10.00 -7.61
N HIS A 41 -2.74 8.76 -8.01
CA HIS A 41 -3.51 8.05 -9.04
C HIS A 41 -4.95 7.78 -8.59
N ILE A 42 -5.17 7.37 -7.34
CA ILE A 42 -6.50 7.11 -6.76
C ILE A 42 -7.44 8.31 -6.87
N LYS A 43 -6.93 9.53 -6.63
CA LYS A 43 -7.74 10.76 -6.69
C LYS A 43 -8.44 10.92 -8.03
N GLY A 44 -7.76 10.56 -9.12
CA GLY A 44 -8.30 10.65 -10.48
C GLY A 44 -9.35 9.59 -10.83
N LEU A 45 -9.54 8.58 -9.99
CA LEU A 45 -10.41 7.44 -10.28
C LEU A 45 -11.83 7.59 -9.74
N TYR A 46 -12.02 8.35 -8.66
CA TYR A 46 -13.36 8.54 -8.05
C TYR A 46 -14.45 8.99 -9.04
N PRO A 47 -14.19 9.92 -9.98
CA PRO A 47 -15.22 10.36 -10.94
C PRO A 47 -15.68 9.28 -11.91
N SER A 48 -14.96 8.18 -12.06
CA SER A 48 -15.28 7.11 -13.03
C SER A 48 -15.50 5.75 -12.36
N ASP A 49 -15.38 5.68 -11.04
CA ASP A 49 -15.52 4.45 -10.27
C ASP A 49 -17.00 4.08 -10.09
N SER A 50 -17.36 2.82 -10.35
CA SER A 50 -18.76 2.37 -10.30
C SER A 50 -19.40 2.47 -8.91
N ASN A 51 -18.60 2.43 -7.85
CA ASN A 51 -19.09 2.45 -6.46
C ASN A 51 -19.03 3.84 -5.86
N PHE A 52 -18.07 4.66 -6.30
CA PHE A 52 -17.80 5.97 -5.70
C PHE A 52 -18.18 7.17 -6.57
N HIS A 53 -18.54 7.00 -7.85
CA HIS A 53 -18.92 8.11 -8.75
C HIS A 53 -20.00 9.02 -8.14
N ASP A 54 -21.13 8.43 -7.74
CA ASP A 54 -22.26 9.18 -7.20
C ASP A 54 -21.90 9.83 -5.85
N ILE A 55 -21.18 9.10 -5.00
CA ILE A 55 -20.75 9.59 -3.68
C ILE A 55 -19.80 10.78 -3.84
N TRP A 56 -18.83 10.66 -4.76
CA TRP A 56 -17.88 11.71 -5.08
C TRP A 56 -18.59 12.96 -5.61
N SER A 57 -19.55 12.81 -6.52
CA SER A 57 -20.36 13.91 -7.05
C SER A 57 -21.18 14.60 -5.95
N ASN A 58 -21.78 13.82 -5.05
CA ASN A 58 -22.57 14.35 -3.94
C ASN A 58 -21.70 15.11 -2.93
N CYS A 59 -20.51 14.59 -2.59
CA CYS A 59 -19.55 15.29 -1.73
C CYS A 59 -19.07 16.61 -2.37
N LEU A 60 -18.84 16.66 -3.68
CA LEU A 60 -18.45 17.90 -4.38
C LEU A 60 -19.57 18.94 -4.37
N THR A 61 -20.82 18.51 -4.57
CA THR A 61 -22.00 19.40 -4.59
C THR A 61 -22.50 19.79 -3.21
N HIS A 62 -21.84 19.34 -2.13
CA HIS A 62 -22.27 19.52 -0.74
C HIS A 62 -23.71 19.02 -0.48
N THR A 63 -24.19 18.09 -1.30
CA THR A 63 -25.46 17.42 -1.08
C THR A 63 -25.19 16.25 -0.13
N GLY A 64 -25.57 16.44 1.13
CA GLY A 64 -25.11 15.65 2.27
C GLY A 64 -25.13 14.13 2.05
N THR A 65 -23.94 13.53 2.04
CA THR A 65 -23.74 12.11 2.33
C THR A 65 -23.22 12.03 3.77
N ALA A 66 -24.11 11.68 4.71
CA ALA A 66 -23.85 11.86 6.15
C ALA A 66 -22.55 11.21 6.65
N ASP A 67 -22.10 10.13 5.99
CA ASP A 67 -20.90 9.39 6.40
C ASP A 67 -19.66 9.69 5.53
N PHE A 68 -19.82 10.37 4.38
CA PHE A 68 -18.75 10.54 3.40
C PHE A 68 -18.26 11.97 3.30
N HIS A 69 -16.95 12.14 3.16
CA HIS A 69 -16.33 13.44 2.97
C HIS A 69 -15.05 13.35 2.14
N ILE A 70 -14.67 14.47 1.52
CA ILE A 70 -13.43 14.59 0.76
C ILE A 70 -12.41 15.36 1.60
N HIS A 71 -11.20 14.81 1.73
CA HIS A 71 -10.07 15.47 2.38
C HIS A 71 -8.82 15.27 1.50
N ASP A 72 -8.12 16.36 1.16
CA ASP A 72 -6.95 16.34 0.25
C ASP A 72 -7.17 15.60 -1.08
N GLY A 73 -8.39 15.64 -1.61
CA GLY A 73 -8.76 14.97 -2.86
C GLY A 73 -9.02 13.46 -2.71
N LEU A 74 -9.01 12.93 -1.49
CA LEU A 74 -9.33 11.53 -1.18
C LEU A 74 -10.72 11.44 -0.55
N LEU A 75 -11.46 10.37 -0.86
CA LEU A 75 -12.79 10.12 -0.31
C LEU A 75 -12.70 9.25 0.94
N PHE A 76 -13.39 9.66 2.00
CA PHE A 76 -13.44 8.96 3.27
C PHE A 76 -14.86 8.61 3.67
N LYS A 77 -15.03 7.47 4.34
CA LYS A 77 -16.26 7.09 5.07
C LYS A 77 -15.93 7.04 6.57
N GLY A 78 -16.32 8.07 7.32
CA GLY A 78 -15.76 8.27 8.67
C GLY A 78 -14.22 8.33 8.62
N PRO A 79 -13.47 7.56 9.42
CA PRO A 79 -12.00 7.55 9.38
C PRO A 79 -11.41 6.68 8.27
N LEU A 80 -12.23 5.93 7.53
CA LEU A 80 -11.78 4.92 6.57
C LEU A 80 -11.59 5.53 5.19
N LEU A 81 -10.45 5.26 4.56
CA LEU A 81 -10.19 5.70 3.18
C LEU A 81 -10.94 4.80 2.19
N CYS A 82 -11.73 5.39 1.30
CA CYS A 82 -12.42 4.66 0.23
C CYS A 82 -11.44 4.32 -0.89
N ILE A 83 -11.23 3.03 -1.18
CA ILE A 83 -10.30 2.60 -2.24
C ILE A 83 -11.09 2.21 -3.49
N PRO A 84 -10.99 2.96 -4.61
CA PRO A 84 -11.61 2.61 -5.88
C PRO A 84 -11.30 1.19 -6.34
N ASN A 85 -12.24 0.57 -7.06
CA ASN A 85 -12.12 -0.82 -7.49
C ASN A 85 -11.09 -0.98 -8.61
N THR A 86 -9.83 -1.12 -8.22
CA THR A 86 -8.69 -1.24 -9.13
C THR A 86 -7.71 -2.31 -8.66
N SER A 87 -6.74 -2.66 -9.51
CA SER A 87 -5.61 -3.53 -9.14
C SER A 87 -4.83 -3.02 -7.92
N LEU A 88 -4.93 -1.73 -7.62
CA LEU A 88 -4.34 -1.11 -6.43
C LEU A 88 -4.99 -1.62 -5.13
N ARG A 89 -6.27 -2.00 -5.16
CA ARG A 89 -6.93 -2.67 -4.02
C ARG A 89 -6.27 -4.02 -3.71
N LEU A 90 -5.91 -4.78 -4.74
CA LEU A 90 -5.15 -6.03 -4.60
C LEU A 90 -3.73 -5.75 -4.10
N LEU A 91 -3.06 -4.75 -4.66
CA LEU A 91 -1.70 -4.38 -4.26
C LEU A 91 -1.64 -3.95 -2.77
N LEU A 92 -2.60 -3.16 -2.29
CA LEU A 92 -2.69 -2.78 -0.87
C LEU A 92 -2.90 -3.98 0.04
N VAL A 93 -3.74 -4.94 -0.38
CA VAL A 93 -3.96 -6.18 0.38
C VAL A 93 -2.67 -7.01 0.42
N GLU A 94 -1.92 -7.08 -0.68
CA GLU A 94 -0.62 -7.76 -0.74
C GLU A 94 0.46 -7.05 0.08
N GLU A 95 0.57 -5.72 0.01
CA GLU A 95 1.53 -4.97 0.82
C GLU A 95 1.23 -5.08 2.31
N LEU A 96 -0.04 -5.01 2.72
CA LEU A 96 -0.42 -5.23 4.11
C LEU A 96 -0.13 -6.65 4.57
N HIS A 97 -0.19 -7.62 3.67
CA HIS A 97 0.25 -9.00 3.92
C HIS A 97 1.78 -9.06 4.10
N ALA A 98 2.53 -8.42 3.21
CA ALA A 98 4.00 -8.47 3.18
C ALA A 98 4.66 -7.65 4.31
N ASN A 99 4.10 -6.50 4.65
CA ASN A 99 4.59 -5.59 5.69
C ASN A 99 3.96 -5.83 7.07
N GLY A 100 2.94 -6.69 7.14
CA GLY A 100 2.33 -7.11 8.39
C GLY A 100 3.16 -8.18 9.10
N LEU A 101 3.25 -8.03 10.43
CA LEU A 101 3.47 -9.09 11.43
C LEU A 101 2.53 -10.33 11.29
N ALA A 102 1.81 -10.45 10.17
CA ALA A 102 0.84 -11.46 9.80
C ALA A 102 1.46 -12.71 9.15
N ALA A 103 2.80 -12.81 9.08
CA ALA A 103 3.49 -14.03 8.65
C ALA A 103 3.11 -15.28 9.46
N HIS A 104 2.37 -15.13 10.57
CA HIS A 104 1.92 -16.23 11.42
C HIS A 104 0.41 -16.40 11.57
N LEU A 105 -0.44 -15.57 10.95
CA LEU A 105 -1.88 -15.59 11.18
C LEU A 105 -2.63 -15.42 9.85
N GLY A 106 -3.35 -16.48 9.46
CA GLY A 106 -3.87 -16.70 8.10
C GLY A 106 -4.85 -15.66 7.52
N ARG A 107 -5.32 -16.00 6.32
CA ARG A 107 -6.07 -15.19 5.34
C ARG A 107 -7.16 -14.26 5.91
N ASP A 108 -7.84 -14.67 6.98
CA ASP A 108 -8.99 -13.97 7.56
C ASP A 108 -8.61 -12.69 8.33
N LYS A 109 -7.40 -12.61 8.91
CA LYS A 109 -6.96 -11.40 9.65
C LYS A 109 -6.41 -10.31 8.73
N THR A 110 -5.89 -10.67 7.56
CA THR A 110 -5.48 -9.71 6.52
C THR A 110 -6.69 -8.95 5.99
N THR A 111 -7.83 -9.64 5.81
CA THR A 111 -9.10 -9.01 5.45
C THR A 111 -9.59 -8.06 6.54
N LEU A 112 -9.47 -8.43 7.83
CA LEU A 112 -9.82 -7.53 8.94
C LEU A 112 -8.93 -6.26 9.01
N LEU A 113 -7.62 -6.39 8.82
CA LEU A 113 -6.69 -5.24 8.83
C LEU A 113 -6.94 -4.26 7.67
N VAL A 114 -7.43 -4.77 6.54
CA VAL A 114 -7.85 -3.97 5.39
C VAL A 114 -9.19 -3.28 5.69
N ILE A 115 -10.16 -4.00 6.25
CA ILE A 115 -11.48 -3.45 6.61
C ILE A 115 -11.39 -2.40 7.73
N GLU A 116 -10.43 -2.52 8.65
CA GLU A 116 -10.20 -1.52 9.71
C GLU A 116 -9.61 -0.19 9.20
N ARG A 117 -9.02 -0.17 7.99
CA ARG A 117 -8.32 1.00 7.45
C ARG A 117 -8.93 1.56 6.18
N TYR A 118 -9.64 0.73 5.42
CA TYR A 118 -10.15 1.06 4.09
C TYR A 118 -11.60 0.61 3.94
N TYR A 119 -12.35 1.41 3.17
CA TYR A 119 -13.73 1.14 2.77
C TYR A 119 -13.78 0.66 1.31
#